data_AF-A0A940RTG1-F1
#
_entry.id   AF-A0A940RTG1-F1
#
_cell.length_a   1.000
_cell.length_b   1.000
_cell.length_c   1.000
_cell.angle_alpha   90.00
_cell.angle_beta   90.00
_cell.angle_gamma   90.00
#
_symmetry.space_group_name_H-M   'P 1'
#
loop_
_entity.id
_entity.type
_entity.pdbx_description
1 polymer ?
#
loop_
_entity_poly.entity_id
_entity_poly.type
_entity_poly.pdbx_seq_one_letter_code
_entity_poly.pdbx_strand_id
1 'polypeptide(L)' 'MARFASFREFYPFYLAEHGNRTSRRLHFIGSCGVLVLLAVAAVERNAWWLLGALQATAGERRYDSAVLRT' A
#
# COMPACT_ATOMS: atom_id res chain seq x y z
N MET A 1 4.00 -28.11 -5.22
CA MET A 1 3.33 -27.03 -5.98
C MET A 1 2.07 -27.61 -6.59
N ALA A 2 0.90 -27.18 -6.15
CA ALA A 2 -0.34 -27.52 -6.85
C ALA A 2 -0.32 -26.85 -8.22
N ARG A 3 -0.46 -27.62 -9.30
CA ARG A 3 -0.59 -27.11 -10.66
C ARG A 3 -2.09 -26.90 -10.91
N PHE A 4 -2.52 -25.65 -11.06
CA PHE A 4 -3.90 -25.36 -11.44
C PHE A 4 -4.09 -25.64 -12.94
N ALA A 5 -5.13 -26.38 -13.31
CA ALA A 5 -5.39 -26.76 -14.70
C ALA A 5 -6.14 -25.67 -15.48
N SER A 6 -6.74 -24.70 -14.76
CA SER A 6 -7.43 -23.56 -15.36
C SER A 6 -7.30 -22.30 -14.52
N PHE A 7 -7.43 -21.14 -15.16
CA PHE A 7 -7.46 -19.85 -14.48
C PHE A 7 -8.61 -19.78 -13.44
N ARG A 8 -9.73 -20.48 -13.69
CA ARG A 8 -10.88 -20.52 -12.79
C ARG A 8 -10.58 -21.25 -11.48
N GLU A 9 -9.73 -22.28 -11.50
CA GLU A 9 -9.26 -22.97 -10.29
C GLU A 9 -8.19 -22.19 -9.55
N PHE A 10 -7.33 -21.46 -10.28
CA PHE A 10 -6.30 -20.61 -9.70
C PHE A 10 -6.87 -19.37 -9.01
N TYR A 11 -7.90 -18.75 -9.59
CA TYR A 11 -8.43 -17.45 -9.15
C TYR A 11 -8.86 -17.38 -7.67
N PRO A 12 -9.62 -18.33 -7.11
CA PRO A 12 -9.97 -18.30 -5.69
C PRO A 12 -8.75 -18.49 -4.77
N PHE A 13 -7.76 -19.30 -5.17
CA PHE A 13 -6.51 -19.45 -4.43
C PHE A 13 -5.69 -18.16 -4.41
N TYR A 14 -5.56 -17.51 -5.58
CA TYR A 14 -4.88 -16.22 -5.72
C TYR A 14 -5.53 -15.11 -4.86
N LEU A 15 -6.85 -15.03 -4.87
CA LEU A 15 -7.60 -14.06 -4.07
C LEU A 15 -7.50 -14.31 -2.56
N ALA A 16 -7.42 -15.58 -2.15
CA ALA A 16 -7.22 -15.94 -0.74
C ALA A 16 -5.82 -15.52 -0.26
N GLU A 17 -4.79 -15.77 -1.06
CA GLU A 17 -3.40 -15.39 -0.75
C GLU A 17 -3.22 -13.87 -0.69
N HIS A 18 -3.87 -13.12 -1.60
CA HIS A 18 -3.89 -11.65 -1.59
C HIS A 18 -5.03 -11.07 -0.71
N GLY A 19 -5.55 -11.89 0.20
CA GLY A 19 -6.63 -11.57 1.12
C GLY A 19 -6.23 -10.71 2.33
N ASN A 20 -4.97 -10.30 2.44
CA ASN A 20 -4.46 -9.65 3.64
C ASN A 20 -5.15 -8.29 3.90
N ARG A 21 -6.03 -8.26 4.89
CA ARG A 21 -6.78 -7.06 5.31
C ARG A 21 -5.84 -5.97 5.85
N THR A 22 -4.71 -6.34 6.44
CA THR A 22 -3.73 -5.40 6.99
C THR A 22 -3.05 -4.63 5.87
N SER A 23 -2.60 -5.31 4.80
CA SER A 23 -2.01 -4.65 3.62
C SER A 23 -2.98 -3.67 2.97
N ARG A 24 -4.27 -4.05 2.84
CA ARG A 24 -5.31 -3.14 2.32
C ARG A 24 -5.55 -1.91 3.19
N ARG A 25 -5.57 -2.06 4.52
CA ARG A 25 -5.75 -0.94 5.46
C ARG A 25 -4.55 0.01 5.42
N LEU A 26 -3.34 -0.54 5.40
CA LEU A 26 -2.10 0.24 5.33
C LEU A 26 -2.02 1.01 4.00
N HIS A 27 -2.34 0.37 2.87
CA HIS A 27 -2.37 1.03 1.57
C HIS A 27 -3.38 2.18 1.53
N PHE A 28 -4.56 2.00 2.14
CA PHE A 28 -5.57 3.05 2.21
C PHE A 28 -5.12 4.23 3.11
N ILE A 29 -4.59 3.94 4.31
CA ILE A 29 -4.06 4.97 5.22
C ILE A 29 -2.90 5.74 4.55
N GLY A 30 -2.03 5.02 3.85
CA GLY A 30 -0.92 5.58 3.09
C GLY A 30 -1.35 6.53 1.99
N SER A 31 -2.26 6.06 1.13
CA SER A 31 -2.85 6.86 0.05
C SER A 31 -3.56 8.11 0.59
N CYS A 32 -4.34 7.97 1.68
CA CYS A 32 -4.98 9.09 2.35
C CYS A 32 -3.96 10.09 2.93
N GLY A 33 -2.89 9.60 3.56
CA GLY A 33 -1.83 10.44 4.11
C GLY A 33 -1.13 11.27 3.03
N VAL A 34 -0.82 10.66 1.88
CA VAL A 34 -0.24 11.37 0.73
C VAL A 34 -1.19 12.45 0.20
N LEU A 35 -2.48 12.14 0.06
CA LEU A 35 -3.47 13.12 -0.39
C LEU A 35 -3.61 14.31 0.56
N VAL A 36 -3.62 14.06 1.87
CA VAL A 36 -3.66 15.13 2.89
C VAL A 36 -2.40 15.99 2.81
N LEU A 37 -1.21 15.38 2.70
CA LEU A 37 0.03 16.12 2.56
C LEU A 37 0.08 16.96 1.27
N LEU A 38 -0.43 16.43 0.15
CA LEU A 38 -0.55 17.19 -1.09
C LEU A 38 -1.52 18.37 -0.96
N ALA A 39 -2.66 18.18 -0.29
CA ALA A 39 -3.62 19.25 -0.03
C ALA A 39 -3.00 20.36 0.83
N VAL A 40 -2.29 20.01 1.90
CA VAL A 40 -1.56 20.96 2.75
C VAL A 40 -0.48 21.69 1.96
N ALA A 41 0.32 20.97 1.16
CA ALA A 41 1.35 21.57 0.32
C ALA A 41 0.77 22.60 -0.68
N ALA A 42 -0.41 22.32 -1.24
CA ALA A 42 -1.09 23.22 -2.17
C ALA A 42 -1.62 24.48 -1.49
N VAL A 43 -2.15 24.37 -0.26
CA VAL A 43 -2.65 25.52 0.52
C VAL A 43 -1.50 26.41 0.99
N GLU A 44 -0.45 25.81 1.55
CA GLU A 44 0.72 26.53 2.07
C GLU A 44 1.67 27.04 0.97
N ARG A 45 1.48 26.61 -0.30
CA ARG A 45 2.43 26.78 -1.43
C ARG A 45 3.88 26.44 -1.09
N ASN A 46 4.08 25.59 -0.09
CA ASN A 46 5.40 25.29 0.45
C ASN A 46 5.84 23.91 -0.04
N ALA A 47 6.79 23.90 -0.98
CA ALA A 47 7.31 22.69 -1.61
C ALA A 47 8.05 21.76 -0.63
N TRP A 48 8.42 22.23 0.57
CA TRP A 48 9.03 21.38 1.60
C TRP A 48 8.12 20.23 2.06
N TRP A 49 6.80 20.39 2.00
CA TRP A 49 5.83 19.33 2.30
C TRP A 49 5.88 18.16 1.32
N LEU A 50 6.41 18.37 0.10
CA LEU A 50 6.61 17.29 -0.89
C LEU A 50 7.68 16.29 -0.44
N LEU A 51 8.69 16.73 0.33
CA LEU A 51 9.67 15.81 0.92
C LEU A 51 9.04 14.94 2.01
N GLY A 52 8.13 15.51 2.82
CA GLY A 52 7.32 14.75 3.76
C GLY A 52 6.45 13.68 3.07
N ALA A 53 5.82 14.03 1.95
CA ALA A 53 5.05 13.09 1.14
C ALA A 53 5.94 11.98 0.54
N LEU A 54 7.17 12.31 0.12
CA LEU A 54 8.14 11.32 -0.36
C LEU A 54 8.59 10.37 0.76
N GLN A 55 8.82 10.86 1.98
CA GLN A 55 9.14 10.01 3.13
C GLN A 55 7.97 9.12 3.54
N ALA A 56 6.73 9.63 3.48
CA ALA A 56 5.53 8.84 3.78
C ALA A 56 5.41 7.63 2.85
N THR A 57 5.59 7.82 1.54
CA THR A 57 5.58 6.72 0.55
C THR A 57 6.76 5.76 0.70
N ALA A 58 7.94 6.25 1.13
CA ALA A 58 9.10 5.40 1.41
C ALA A 58 8.91 4.54 2.68
N GLY A 59 8.18 5.03 3.67
CA GLY A 59 7.86 4.31 4.90
C GLY A 59 6.99 3.07 4.66
N GLU A 60 6.01 3.16 3.77
CA GLU A 60 5.09 2.04 3.46
C GLU A 60 5.81 0.80 2.92
N ARG A 61 6.86 0.97 2.12
CA ARG A 61 7.70 -0.15 1.63
C ARG A 61 8.38 -0.93 2.75
N ARG A 62 8.61 -0.28 3.91
CA ARG A 62 9.27 -0.89 5.06
C ARG A 62 8.30 -1.66 5.97
N TYR A 63 7.01 -1.35 5.92
CA TYR A 63 5.97 -2.08 6.66
C TYR A 63 5.50 -3.34 5.93
N ASP A 64 5.43 -3.30 4.60
CA ASP A 64 5.05 -4.46 3.78
C ASP A 64 6.05 -5.63 3.97
N SER A 65 7.33 -5.31 4.13
CA SER A 65 8.40 -6.27 4.43
C SER A 65 8.41 -6.80 5.87
N ALA A 66 7.65 -6.18 6.79
CA ALA A 66 7.44 -6.65 8.16
C ALA A 66 6.17 -7.51 8.28
N VAL A 67 5.10 -7.17 7.55
CA VAL A 67 3.84 -7.95 7.51
C VAL A 67 4.02 -9.29 6.80
N LEU A 68 4.90 -9.37 5.80
CA LEU A 68 5.21 -10.63 5.09
C LEU A 68 6.12 -11.60 5.87
N ARG A 69 6.60 -11.24 7.08
CA ARG A 69 7.50 -12.07 7.92
C ARG A 69 6.85 -12.65 9.17
N THR A 70 5.56 -12.41 9.40
CA THR A 70 4.74 -12.98 10.49
C THR A 70 3.61 -13.80 9.91
#